data_AF-A0A4Q6DRK2-F1
#
_entry.id   AF-A0A4Q6DRK2-F1
#
_cell.length_a   1.000
_cell.length_b   1.000
_cell.length_c   1.000
_cell.angle_alpha   90.00
_cell.angle_beta   90.00
_cell.angle_gamma   90.00
#
_symmetry.space_group_name_H-M   'P 1'
#
loop_
_entity.id
_entity.type
_entity.pdbx_description
1 polymer ?
#
loop_
_entity_poly.entity_id
_entity_poly.type
_entity_poly.pdbx_seq_one_letter_code
_entity_poly.pdbx_strand_id
1 'polypeptide(L)'
;IKDIAPYISLYWASMMIGRWTGAVEAFTDNISLQKVLRFVAPYLAFGVFLLVNAIADHDLAPFYVYAAIIVVLIVADMSSKGSPARMLLIFSGVGIAALLVGMFTTGMTSVYAFTSVGLFCSTLWPCIFTLAVSGLGKNTSQGSSYLIMMIMGGGIISWLQGYVSEFTGIQYSYIVGILCFAYLAFYALKASSILKSQGINFDEKISGGH
;
A
#
# COMPACT_ATOMS: atom_id res chain seq x y z
N ILE A 1 8.51 -23.27 -12.80
CA ILE A 1 9.02 -22.71 -11.52
C ILE A 1 10.06 -21.61 -11.76
N LYS A 2 11.03 -21.78 -12.68
CA LYS A 2 11.99 -20.73 -13.08
C LYS A 2 11.34 -19.42 -13.56
N ASP A 3 10.18 -19.48 -14.22
CA ASP A 3 9.50 -18.28 -14.74
C ASP A 3 8.62 -17.52 -13.74
N ILE A 4 8.34 -18.09 -12.56
CA ILE A 4 7.41 -17.49 -11.56
C ILE A 4 8.16 -16.76 -10.45
N ALA A 5 9.36 -17.23 -10.12
CA ALA A 5 10.23 -16.64 -9.10
C ALA A 5 10.43 -15.12 -9.23
N PRO A 6 10.66 -14.54 -10.43
CA PRO A 6 10.88 -13.10 -10.53
C PRO A 6 9.60 -12.28 -10.27
N TYR A 7 8.41 -12.81 -10.56
CA TYR A 7 7.14 -12.15 -10.23
C TYR A 7 6.84 -12.19 -8.73
N ILE A 8 7.17 -13.29 -8.05
CA ILE A 8 7.07 -13.39 -6.60
C ILE A 8 8.04 -12.39 -5.95
N SER A 9 9.29 -12.35 -6.43
CA SER A 9 10.30 -11.38 -5.97
C SER A 9 9.82 -9.94 -6.20
N LEU A 10 9.21 -9.65 -7.35
CA LEU A 10 8.64 -8.33 -7.66
C LEU A 10 7.50 -7.98 -6.70
N TYR A 11 6.62 -8.93 -6.40
CA TYR A 11 5.54 -8.73 -5.45
C TYR A 11 6.07 -8.36 -4.05
N TRP A 12 7.08 -9.07 -3.56
CA TRP A 12 7.71 -8.76 -2.27
C TRP A 12 8.48 -7.43 -2.30
N ALA A 13 9.25 -7.17 -3.34
CA ALA A 13 9.94 -5.90 -3.52
C ALA A 13 8.93 -4.73 -3.55
N SER A 14 7.80 -4.91 -4.23
CA SER A 14 6.73 -3.93 -4.29
C SER A 14 6.15 -3.60 -2.90
N MET A 15 5.96 -4.60 -2.05
CA MET A 15 5.55 -4.38 -0.67
C MET A 15 6.62 -3.68 0.19
N MET A 16 7.89 -3.67 -0.20
CA MET A 16 8.95 -2.96 0.51
C MET A 16 9.18 -1.53 0.00
N ILE A 17 9.00 -1.30 -1.30
CA ILE A 17 9.20 0.02 -1.95
C ILE A 17 8.34 1.10 -1.29
N GLY A 18 7.06 0.81 -0.98
CA GLY A 18 6.19 1.78 -0.32
C GLY A 18 6.65 2.19 1.09
N ARG A 19 7.22 1.24 1.84
CA ARG A 19 7.79 1.48 3.17
C ARG A 19 9.07 2.31 3.13
N TRP A 20 9.88 2.18 2.09
CA TRP A 20 11.07 3.02 1.90
C TRP A 20 10.69 4.49 1.74
N THR A 21 9.64 4.79 0.96
CA THR A 21 9.13 6.15 0.80
C THR A 21 8.65 6.76 2.12
N GLY A 22 7.95 5.97 2.94
CA GLY A 22 7.48 6.40 4.26
C GLY A 22 8.61 6.58 5.28
N ALA A 23 9.67 5.77 5.20
CA ALA A 23 10.81 5.86 6.13
C ALA A 23 11.65 7.13 5.95
N VAL A 24 11.56 7.79 4.78
CA VAL A 24 12.27 9.05 4.50
C VAL A 24 12.00 10.13 5.54
N GLU A 25 10.78 10.18 6.08
CA GLU A 25 10.40 11.15 7.11
C GLU A 25 11.15 10.96 8.43
N ALA A 26 11.69 9.77 8.69
CA ALA A 26 12.48 9.48 9.88
C ALA A 26 13.98 9.78 9.71
N PHE A 27 14.47 9.97 8.48
CA PHE A 27 15.90 10.16 8.20
C PHE A 27 16.33 11.62 8.13
N THR A 28 15.39 12.56 7.95
CA THR A 28 15.73 13.98 7.78
C THR A 28 14.57 14.89 8.17
N ASP A 29 14.88 15.94 8.94
CA ASP A 29 13.93 17.02 9.25
C ASP A 29 13.91 18.11 8.16
N ASN A 30 14.90 18.12 7.26
CA ASN A 30 14.97 19.08 6.15
C ASN A 30 13.92 18.79 5.07
N ILE A 31 12.95 19.71 4.90
CA ILE A 31 11.84 19.61 3.93
C ILE A 31 12.32 19.39 2.49
N SER A 32 13.39 20.06 2.05
CA SER A 32 13.93 19.88 0.70
C SER A 32 14.57 18.51 0.52
N LEU A 33 15.32 18.04 1.53
CA LEU A 33 15.94 16.72 1.50
C LEU A 33 14.88 15.62 1.53
N GLN A 34 13.84 15.79 2.36
CA GLN A 34 12.70 14.87 2.49
C GLN A 34 11.93 14.72 1.17
N LYS A 35 11.71 15.81 0.42
CA LYS A 35 11.09 15.76 -0.92
C LYS A 35 11.95 15.00 -1.92
N VAL A 36 13.26 15.23 -1.92
CA VAL A 36 14.19 14.52 -2.81
C VAL A 36 14.25 13.04 -2.46
N LEU A 37 14.39 12.70 -1.18
CA LEU A 37 14.43 11.31 -0.72
C LEU A 37 13.10 10.57 -0.95
N ARG A 38 11.94 11.23 -0.80
CA ARG A 38 10.63 10.63 -1.13
C ARG A 38 10.52 10.27 -2.61
N PHE A 39 11.20 11.02 -3.49
CA PHE A 39 11.30 10.68 -4.90
C PHE A 39 12.33 9.57 -5.13
N VAL A 40 13.52 9.68 -4.56
CA VAL A 40 14.68 8.81 -4.85
C VAL A 40 14.58 7.42 -4.18
N ALA A 41 14.07 7.33 -2.95
CA ALA A 41 14.00 6.10 -2.17
C ALA A 41 13.21 4.96 -2.86
N PRO A 42 12.01 5.20 -3.42
CA PRO A 42 11.31 4.14 -4.16
C PRO A 42 12.05 3.68 -5.42
N TYR A 43 12.73 4.57 -6.14
CA TYR A 43 13.58 4.17 -7.28
C TYR A 43 14.85 3.41 -6.85
N LEU A 44 15.44 3.77 -5.71
CA LEU A 44 16.57 3.03 -5.13
C LEU A 44 16.16 1.60 -4.77
N ALA A 45 15.01 1.44 -4.10
CA ALA A 45 14.48 0.12 -3.76
C ALA A 45 14.17 -0.70 -5.01
N PHE A 46 13.64 -0.07 -6.06
CA PHE A 46 13.45 -0.71 -7.37
C PHE A 46 14.78 -1.05 -8.07
N GLY A 47 15.80 -0.21 -7.94
CA GLY A 47 17.14 -0.46 -8.45
C GLY A 47 17.80 -1.68 -7.78
N VAL A 48 17.64 -1.84 -6.46
CA VAL A 48 18.08 -3.05 -5.74
C VAL A 48 17.36 -4.29 -6.27
N PHE A 49 16.05 -4.20 -6.52
CA PHE A 49 15.29 -5.29 -7.13
C PHE A 49 15.82 -5.67 -8.52
N LEU A 50 16.07 -4.68 -9.39
CA LEU A 50 16.64 -4.91 -10.72
C LEU A 50 18.04 -5.54 -10.64
N LEU A 51 18.89 -5.07 -9.72
CA LEU A 51 20.24 -5.60 -9.54
C LEU A 51 20.22 -7.07 -9.12
N VAL A 52 19.36 -7.44 -8.17
CA VAL A 52 19.22 -8.84 -7.72
C VAL A 52 18.69 -9.73 -8.85
N ASN A 53 17.75 -9.24 -9.67
CA ASN A 53 17.23 -10.01 -10.80
C ASN A 53 18.20 -10.06 -11.99
N ALA A 54 19.05 -9.04 -12.16
CA ALA A 54 20.11 -9.04 -13.17
C ALA A 54 21.21 -10.07 -12.84
N ILE A 55 21.58 -10.20 -11.55
CA ILE A 55 22.50 -11.25 -11.09
C ILE A 55 21.90 -12.65 -11.29
N ALA A 56 20.57 -12.75 -11.29
CA ALA A 56 19.84 -14.00 -11.46
C ALA A 56 19.53 -14.37 -12.94
N ASP A 57 20.07 -13.62 -13.92
CA ASP A 57 19.93 -13.87 -15.38
C ASP A 57 18.46 -13.93 -15.84
N HIS A 58 17.61 -13.08 -15.25
CA HIS A 58 16.19 -12.96 -15.60
C HIS A 58 15.93 -11.81 -16.57
N ASP A 59 14.93 -11.98 -17.44
CA ASP A 59 14.55 -10.98 -18.44
C ASP A 59 13.98 -9.72 -17.75
N LEU A 60 14.66 -8.58 -17.90
CA LEU A 60 14.37 -7.34 -17.18
C LEU A 60 13.37 -6.42 -17.91
N ALA A 61 13.14 -6.67 -19.20
CA ALA A 61 12.24 -5.87 -20.05
C ALA A 61 10.81 -5.71 -19.46
N PRO A 62 10.21 -6.75 -18.85
CA PRO A 62 8.91 -6.66 -18.16
C PRO A 62 8.87 -5.64 -17.01
N PHE A 63 9.98 -5.45 -16.29
CA PHE A 63 9.99 -4.69 -15.04
C PHE A 63 10.10 -3.19 -15.26
N TYR A 64 10.51 -2.70 -16.43
CA TYR A 64 10.57 -1.26 -16.68
C TYR A 64 9.21 -0.56 -16.57
N VAL A 65 8.11 -1.27 -16.83
CA VAL A 65 6.74 -0.76 -16.62
C VAL A 65 6.50 -0.39 -15.16
N TYR A 66 7.16 -1.08 -14.23
CA TYR A 66 7.07 -0.81 -12.79
C TYR A 66 7.64 0.55 -12.40
N ALA A 67 8.62 1.06 -13.14
CA ALA A 67 9.14 2.42 -12.94
C ALA A 67 8.04 3.48 -13.17
N ALA A 68 7.13 3.25 -14.12
CA ALA A 68 5.98 4.13 -14.33
C ALA A 68 4.94 4.03 -13.19
N ILE A 69 4.74 2.84 -12.63
CA ILE A 69 3.83 2.62 -11.50
C ILE A 69 4.38 3.28 -10.23
N ILE A 70 5.69 3.30 -10.05
CA ILE A 70 6.35 4.03 -8.96
C ILE A 70 6.04 5.54 -9.02
N VAL A 71 5.94 6.13 -10.22
CA VAL A 71 5.49 7.53 -10.36
C VAL A 71 4.09 7.70 -9.78
N VAL A 72 3.16 6.77 -10.07
CA VAL A 72 1.80 6.81 -9.53
C VAL A 72 1.82 6.75 -8.00
N LEU A 73 2.68 5.91 -7.41
CA LEU A 73 2.85 5.83 -5.96
C LEU A 73 3.38 7.14 -5.36
N ILE A 74 4.39 7.75 -5.99
CA ILE A 74 4.95 9.04 -5.55
C ILE A 74 3.87 10.14 -5.63
N VAL A 75 3.11 10.20 -6.73
CA VAL A 75 2.03 11.18 -6.90
C VAL A 75 0.92 10.95 -5.87
N ALA A 76 0.54 9.71 -5.59
CA ALA A 76 -0.45 9.35 -4.58
C ALA A 76 0.02 9.75 -3.17
N ASP A 77 1.29 9.48 -2.84
CA ASP A 77 1.92 9.86 -1.57
C ASP A 77 2.03 11.39 -1.41
N MET A 78 2.40 12.11 -2.47
CA MET A 78 2.38 13.57 -2.47
C MET A 78 0.97 14.14 -2.28
N SER A 79 -0.03 13.51 -2.90
CA SER A 79 -1.44 13.93 -2.82
C SER A 79 -2.04 13.71 -1.44
N SER A 80 -1.56 12.70 -0.70
CA SER A 80 -1.95 12.45 0.69
C SER A 80 -1.55 13.58 1.65
N LYS A 81 -0.52 14.37 1.31
CA LYS A 81 0.04 15.46 2.14
C LYS A 81 0.48 15.01 3.54
N GLY A 82 0.73 13.71 3.75
CA GLY A 82 1.19 13.14 5.02
C GLY A 82 0.08 12.81 6.01
N SER A 83 -1.20 12.97 5.64
CA SER A 83 -2.33 12.59 6.47
C SER A 83 -2.59 11.08 6.33
N PRO A 84 -2.51 10.28 7.42
CA PRO A 84 -2.72 8.83 7.36
C PRO A 84 -4.11 8.46 6.81
N ALA A 85 -5.13 9.26 7.12
CA ALA A 85 -6.49 9.08 6.60
C ALA A 85 -6.56 9.30 5.09
N ARG A 86 -5.97 10.38 4.58
CA ARG A 86 -5.95 10.66 3.13
C ARG A 86 -5.09 9.65 2.38
N MET A 87 -3.98 9.23 2.98
CA MET A 87 -3.14 8.17 2.40
C MET A 87 -3.94 6.89 2.23
N LEU A 88 -4.63 6.46 3.30
CA LEU A 88 -5.44 5.26 3.29
C LEU A 88 -6.56 5.31 2.23
N LEU A 89 -7.21 6.47 2.08
CA LEU A 89 -8.24 6.69 1.04
C LEU A 89 -7.70 6.60 -0.37
N ILE A 90 -6.65 7.37 -0.68
CA ILE A 90 -6.08 7.45 -2.02
C ILE A 90 -5.52 6.09 -2.42
N PHE A 91 -4.77 5.44 -1.53
CA PHE A 91 -4.14 4.15 -1.82
C PHE A 91 -5.17 3.04 -1.94
N SER A 92 -6.26 3.07 -1.16
CA SER A 92 -7.36 2.11 -1.33
C SER A 92 -8.10 2.35 -2.66
N GLY A 93 -8.32 3.60 -3.06
CA GLY A 93 -8.95 3.93 -4.35
C GLY A 93 -8.11 3.51 -5.55
N VAL A 94 -6.81 3.81 -5.53
CA VAL A 94 -5.88 3.38 -6.58
C VAL A 94 -5.73 1.85 -6.59
N GLY A 95 -5.74 1.19 -5.42
CA GLY A 95 -5.76 -0.26 -5.31
C GLY A 95 -7.00 -0.90 -5.95
N ILE A 96 -8.19 -0.33 -5.74
CA ILE A 96 -9.43 -0.77 -6.40
C ILE A 96 -9.31 -0.61 -7.92
N ALA A 97 -8.83 0.54 -8.39
CA ALA A 97 -8.64 0.79 -9.82
C ALA A 97 -7.66 -0.23 -10.43
N ALA A 98 -6.55 -0.53 -9.75
CA ALA A 98 -5.58 -1.53 -10.18
C ALA A 98 -6.18 -2.94 -10.20
N LEU A 99 -6.98 -3.32 -9.20
CA LEU A 99 -7.69 -4.61 -9.19
C LEU A 99 -8.70 -4.72 -10.34
N LEU A 100 -9.48 -3.66 -10.60
CA LEU A 100 -10.43 -3.62 -11.72
C LEU A 100 -9.70 -3.77 -13.06
N VAL A 101 -8.60 -3.03 -13.27
CA VAL A 101 -7.77 -3.18 -14.48
C VAL A 101 -7.22 -4.60 -14.58
N GLY A 102 -6.76 -5.20 -13.47
CA GLY A 102 -6.28 -6.58 -13.43
C GLY A 102 -7.35 -7.61 -13.78
N MET A 103 -8.61 -7.36 -13.40
CA MET A 103 -9.76 -8.22 -13.68
C MET A 103 -10.24 -8.13 -15.14
N PHE A 104 -10.25 -6.93 -15.72
CA PHE A 104 -10.72 -6.72 -17.10
C PHE A 104 -9.65 -6.92 -18.17
N THR A 105 -8.39 -7.06 -17.77
CA THR A 105 -7.26 -7.26 -18.70
C THR A 105 -6.72 -8.68 -18.61
N THR A 106 -6.16 -9.20 -19.70
CA THR A 106 -5.53 -10.52 -19.77
C THR A 106 -4.02 -10.41 -20.03
N GLY A 107 -3.29 -11.51 -19.84
CA GLY A 107 -1.84 -11.58 -20.08
C GLY A 107 -0.99 -10.81 -19.06
N MET A 108 0.18 -10.33 -19.52
CA MET A 108 1.19 -9.67 -18.67
C MET A 108 0.68 -8.39 -17.99
N THR A 109 -0.22 -7.67 -18.65
CA THR A 109 -0.88 -6.48 -18.11
C THR A 109 -1.70 -6.77 -16.85
N SER A 110 -2.34 -7.93 -16.75
CA SER A 110 -3.07 -8.38 -15.55
C SER A 110 -2.10 -8.63 -14.39
N VAL A 111 -0.95 -9.27 -14.68
CA VAL A 111 0.10 -9.53 -13.68
C VAL A 111 0.66 -8.22 -13.13
N TYR A 112 0.93 -7.23 -13.98
CA TYR A 112 1.40 -5.92 -13.51
C TYR A 112 0.37 -5.20 -12.66
N ALA A 113 -0.91 -5.25 -13.07
CA ALA A 113 -1.99 -4.64 -12.31
C ALA A 113 -2.10 -5.26 -10.91
N PHE A 114 -2.13 -6.60 -10.79
CA PHE A 114 -2.16 -7.26 -9.49
C PHE A 114 -0.90 -7.03 -8.65
N THR A 115 0.28 -7.07 -9.27
CA THR A 115 1.52 -6.83 -8.53
C THR A 115 1.56 -5.38 -8.01
N SER A 116 1.07 -4.41 -8.80
CA SER A 116 1.04 -3.00 -8.41
C SER A 116 0.19 -2.74 -7.17
N VAL A 117 -0.84 -3.55 -6.92
CA VAL A 117 -1.63 -3.50 -5.68
C VAL A 117 -0.75 -3.71 -4.45
N GLY A 118 0.30 -4.53 -4.54
CA GLY A 118 1.29 -4.72 -3.47
C GLY A 118 2.03 -3.44 -3.08
N LEU A 119 2.33 -2.56 -4.05
CA LEU A 119 2.93 -1.25 -3.79
C LEU A 119 2.02 -0.39 -2.91
N PHE A 120 0.72 -0.34 -3.26
CA PHE A 120 -0.25 0.46 -2.53
C PHE A 120 -0.60 -0.17 -1.17
N CYS A 121 -0.55 -1.50 -1.05
CA CYS A 121 -0.86 -2.19 0.20
C CYS A 121 0.19 -1.95 1.29
N SER A 122 1.45 -1.73 0.89
CA SER A 122 2.62 -1.54 1.76
C SER A 122 2.43 -0.51 2.89
N THR A 123 1.73 0.61 2.59
CA THR A 123 1.56 1.74 3.52
C THR A 123 0.21 1.73 4.23
N LEU A 124 -0.72 0.85 3.88
CA LEU A 124 -2.06 0.81 4.50
C LEU A 124 -1.98 0.38 5.95
N TRP A 125 -1.20 -0.67 6.26
CA TRP A 125 -1.09 -1.19 7.63
C TRP A 125 -0.61 -0.12 8.64
N PRO A 126 0.50 0.60 8.42
CA PRO A 126 0.90 1.67 9.35
C PRO A 126 -0.16 2.78 9.44
N CYS A 127 -0.81 3.15 8.34
CA CYS A 127 -1.90 4.16 8.39
C CYS A 127 -3.11 3.69 9.21
N ILE A 128 -3.57 2.45 9.02
CA ILE A 128 -4.66 1.84 9.81
C ILE A 128 -4.26 1.81 11.28
N PHE A 129 -3.04 1.35 11.56
CA PHE A 129 -2.55 1.26 12.93
C PHE A 129 -2.52 2.64 13.59
N THR A 130 -1.94 3.65 12.93
CA THR A 130 -1.92 5.04 13.42
C THR A 130 -3.33 5.56 13.66
N LEU A 131 -4.27 5.39 12.73
CA LEU A 131 -5.65 5.87 12.89
C LEU A 131 -6.38 5.15 14.04
N ALA A 132 -6.15 3.85 14.21
CA ALA A 132 -6.84 3.04 15.20
C ALA A 132 -6.32 3.26 16.62
N VAL A 133 -5.03 3.58 16.80
CA VAL A 133 -4.45 3.88 18.13
C VAL A 133 -4.60 5.34 18.53
N SER A 134 -4.76 6.23 17.54
CA SER A 134 -4.96 7.65 17.81
C SER A 134 -6.30 7.90 18.51
N GLY A 135 -6.29 8.68 19.59
CA GLY A 135 -7.48 8.98 20.39
C GLY A 135 -7.81 7.97 21.51
N LEU A 136 -7.09 6.84 21.61
CA LEU A 136 -7.34 5.84 22.67
C LEU A 136 -6.68 6.18 24.02
N GLY A 137 -5.70 7.08 24.06
CA GLY A 137 -5.04 7.52 25.28
C GLY A 137 -4.47 6.35 26.09
N LYS A 138 -4.96 6.16 27.33
CA LYS A 138 -4.53 5.07 28.23
C LYS A 138 -4.81 3.66 27.68
N ASN A 139 -5.76 3.52 26.76
CA ASN A 139 -6.15 2.23 26.18
C ASN A 139 -5.35 1.85 24.91
N THR A 140 -4.37 2.66 24.51
CA THR A 140 -3.57 2.45 23.28
C THR A 140 -2.91 1.07 23.24
N SER A 141 -2.38 0.59 24.37
CA SER A 141 -1.76 -0.75 24.45
C SER A 141 -2.77 -1.87 24.20
N GLN A 142 -3.99 -1.74 24.72
CA GLN A 142 -5.04 -2.76 24.52
C GLN A 142 -5.61 -2.71 23.10
N GLY A 143 -5.83 -1.50 22.57
CA GLY A 143 -6.25 -1.31 21.18
C GLY A 143 -5.25 -1.91 20.18
N SER A 144 -3.95 -1.70 20.42
CA SER A 144 -2.87 -2.28 19.60
C SER A 144 -2.90 -3.81 19.61
N SER A 145 -3.11 -4.43 20.78
CA SER A 145 -3.24 -5.88 20.90
C SER A 145 -4.42 -6.43 20.11
N TYR A 146 -5.59 -5.77 20.18
CA TYR A 146 -6.76 -6.17 19.39
C TYR A 146 -6.54 -6.05 17.88
N LEU A 147 -5.86 -4.99 17.41
CA LEU A 147 -5.52 -4.84 16.00
C LEU A 147 -4.62 -5.98 15.51
N ILE A 148 -3.64 -6.39 16.31
CA ILE A 148 -2.75 -7.51 15.96
C ILE A 148 -3.54 -8.83 15.91
N MET A 149 -4.47 -9.05 16.84
CA MET A 149 -5.34 -10.23 16.81
C MET A 149 -6.23 -10.29 15.55
N MET A 150 -6.63 -9.13 15.01
CA MET A 150 -7.44 -9.07 13.77
C MET A 150 -6.69 -9.53 12.52
N ILE A 151 -5.36 -9.76 12.56
CA ILE A 151 -4.60 -10.35 11.44
C ILE A 151 -5.20 -11.72 11.04
N MET A 152 -5.83 -12.45 11.98
CA MET A 152 -6.57 -13.68 11.69
C MET A 152 -7.63 -13.51 10.58
N GLY A 153 -8.20 -12.32 10.44
CA GLY A 153 -9.14 -11.99 9.37
C GLY A 153 -8.56 -12.18 7.96
N GLY A 154 -7.24 -12.03 7.79
CA GLY A 154 -6.56 -12.30 6.52
C GLY A 154 -6.70 -13.76 6.07
N GLY A 155 -6.68 -14.70 7.01
CA GLY A 155 -6.92 -16.13 6.72
C GLY A 155 -8.36 -16.40 6.27
N ILE A 156 -9.33 -15.76 6.93
CA ILE A 156 -10.75 -15.88 6.57
C ILE A 156 -11.01 -15.31 5.18
N ILE A 157 -10.49 -14.11 4.89
CA ILE A 157 -10.63 -13.48 3.57
C ILE A 157 -9.93 -14.30 2.48
N SER A 158 -8.75 -14.87 2.76
CA SER A 158 -8.05 -15.72 1.79
C SER A 158 -8.81 -17.00 1.48
N TRP A 159 -9.42 -17.63 2.50
CA TRP A 159 -10.29 -18.79 2.30
C TRP A 159 -11.54 -18.42 1.47
N LEU A 160 -12.18 -17.29 1.78
CA LEU A 160 -13.34 -16.80 1.03
C LEU A 160 -12.96 -16.51 -0.43
N GLN A 161 -11.81 -15.87 -0.67
CA GLN A 161 -11.29 -15.64 -2.02
C GLN A 161 -11.06 -16.95 -2.77
N GLY A 162 -10.44 -17.94 -2.12
CA GLY A 162 -10.26 -19.30 -2.67
C GLY A 162 -11.59 -19.93 -3.07
N TYR A 163 -12.58 -19.90 -2.17
CA TYR A 163 -13.92 -20.42 -2.44
C TYR A 163 -14.59 -19.71 -3.63
N VAL A 164 -14.54 -18.38 -3.71
CA VAL A 164 -15.11 -17.61 -4.84
C VAL A 164 -14.37 -17.92 -6.15
N SER A 165 -13.08 -18.24 -6.09
CA SER A 165 -12.28 -18.57 -7.28
C SER A 165 -12.69 -19.87 -7.96
N GLU A 166 -13.27 -20.82 -7.20
CA GLU A 166 -13.77 -22.08 -7.75
C GLU A 166 -14.99 -21.87 -8.65
N PHE A 167 -15.81 -20.84 -8.40
CA PHE A 167 -17.03 -20.55 -9.17
C PHE A 167 -16.83 -19.52 -10.28
N THR A 168 -15.96 -18.54 -10.06
CA THR A 168 -15.82 -17.36 -10.94
C THR A 168 -14.49 -17.30 -11.70
N GLY A 169 -13.54 -18.18 -11.36
CA GLY A 169 -12.16 -18.14 -11.85
C GLY A 169 -11.26 -17.20 -11.05
N ILE A 170 -9.95 -17.40 -11.19
CA ILE A 170 -8.92 -16.70 -10.38
C ILE A 170 -8.99 -15.17 -10.58
N GLN A 171 -9.22 -14.70 -11.81
CA GLN A 171 -9.28 -13.26 -12.09
C GLN A 171 -10.48 -12.60 -11.41
N TYR A 172 -11.68 -13.17 -11.51
CA TYR A 172 -12.89 -12.56 -10.92
C TYR A 172 -12.98 -12.71 -9.40
N SER A 173 -12.27 -13.68 -8.82
CA SER A 173 -12.12 -13.84 -7.38
C SER A 173 -11.55 -12.59 -6.68
N TYR A 174 -10.78 -11.75 -7.39
CA TYR A 174 -10.29 -10.48 -6.87
C TYR A 174 -11.38 -9.45 -6.54
N ILE A 175 -12.65 -9.73 -6.84
CA ILE A 175 -13.79 -8.95 -6.33
C ILE A 175 -13.81 -8.91 -4.80
N VAL A 176 -13.33 -9.96 -4.13
CA VAL A 176 -13.17 -9.99 -2.67
C VAL A 176 -12.17 -8.91 -2.23
N GLY A 177 -11.05 -8.78 -2.96
CA GLY A 177 -10.07 -7.73 -2.73
C GLY A 177 -10.66 -6.33 -2.91
N ILE A 178 -11.47 -6.12 -3.95
CA ILE A 178 -12.16 -4.83 -4.19
C ILE A 178 -13.06 -4.48 -3.00
N LEU A 179 -13.84 -5.44 -2.49
CA LEU A 179 -14.68 -5.24 -1.32
C LEU A 179 -13.87 -4.90 -0.07
N CYS A 180 -12.72 -5.55 0.14
CA CYS A 180 -11.80 -5.22 1.23
C CYS A 180 -11.25 -3.79 1.12
N PHE A 181 -10.78 -3.37 -0.06
CA PHE A 181 -10.29 -2.01 -0.26
C PHE A 181 -11.41 -0.96 -0.16
N ALA A 182 -12.63 -1.29 -0.60
CA ALA A 182 -13.80 -0.42 -0.43
C ALA A 182 -14.12 -0.22 1.06
N TYR A 183 -14.02 -1.29 1.86
CA TYR A 183 -14.14 -1.19 3.32
C TYR A 183 -13.03 -0.34 3.94
N LEU A 184 -11.77 -0.47 3.49
CA LEU A 184 -10.67 0.38 3.96
C LEU A 184 -10.89 1.85 3.63
N ALA A 185 -11.41 2.17 2.44
CA ALA A 185 -11.79 3.52 2.07
C ALA A 185 -12.90 4.06 2.98
N PHE A 186 -13.94 3.26 3.24
CA PHE A 186 -14.98 3.62 4.21
C PHE A 186 -14.43 3.84 5.62
N TYR A 187 -13.55 2.96 6.09
CA TYR A 187 -12.90 3.06 7.38
C TYR A 187 -12.08 4.35 7.48
N ALA A 188 -11.32 4.72 6.46
CA ALA A 188 -10.54 5.95 6.45
C ALA A 188 -11.41 7.21 6.59
N LEU A 189 -12.57 7.27 5.90
CA LEU A 189 -13.53 8.36 6.06
C LEU A 189 -14.13 8.42 7.47
N LYS A 190 -14.58 7.27 7.98
CA LYS A 190 -15.20 7.19 9.31
C LYS A 190 -14.21 7.50 10.43
N ALA A 191 -13.03 6.88 10.40
CA ALA A 191 -11.97 7.13 11.36
C ALA A 191 -11.57 8.61 11.36
N SER A 192 -11.36 9.21 10.19
CA SER A 192 -11.05 10.64 10.07
C SER A 192 -12.14 11.53 10.66
N SER A 193 -13.42 11.21 10.44
CA SER A 193 -14.53 11.97 11.00
C SER A 193 -14.60 11.86 12.53
N ILE A 194 -14.35 10.68 13.08
CA ILE A 194 -14.35 10.44 14.53
C ILE A 194 -13.17 11.17 15.19
N LEU A 195 -11.97 11.04 14.63
CA LEU A 195 -10.77 11.72 15.12
C LEU A 195 -10.95 13.24 15.10
N LYS A 196 -11.56 13.78 14.04
CA LYS A 196 -11.91 15.21 13.96
C LYS A 196 -12.88 15.64 15.06
N SER A 197 -13.87 14.79 15.39
CA SER A 197 -14.80 15.07 16.51
C SER A 197 -14.13 15.02 17.88
N GLN A 198 -13.00 14.32 18.01
CA GLN A 198 -12.17 14.27 19.20
C GLN A 198 -11.11 15.39 19.26
N GLY A 199 -11.10 16.31 18.29
CA GLY A 199 -10.13 17.39 18.19
C GLY A 199 -8.75 16.99 17.64
N ILE A 200 -8.60 15.75 17.15
CA ILE A 200 -7.36 15.25 16.54
C ILE A 200 -7.44 15.45 15.03
N ASN A 201 -6.77 16.49 14.52
CA ASN A 201 -6.82 16.86 13.11
C ASN A 201 -5.49 16.52 12.41
N PHE A 202 -5.44 15.39 11.71
CA PHE A 202 -4.27 14.99 10.91
C PHE A 202 -4.04 15.84 9.66
N ASP A 203 -5.01 16.70 9.30
CA ASP A 203 -4.93 17.57 8.13
C ASP A 203 -4.33 18.95 8.44
N GLU A 204 -4.28 19.35 9.72
CA GLU A 204 -3.47 20.47 10.16
C GLU A 204 -2.07 19.96 10.45
N LYS A 205 -1.19 20.07 9.45
CA LYS A 205 0.23 20.27 9.77
C LYS A 205 0.26 21.43 10.76
N ILE A 206 0.70 21.15 11.97
CA ILE A 206 1.05 22.13 12.99
C ILE A 206 1.91 23.19 12.32
N SER A 207 1.27 24.31 11.97
CA SER A 207 1.94 25.54 11.53
C SER A 207 2.37 26.35 12.76
N GLY A 208 2.82 25.69 13.83
CA GLY A 208 3.11 26.37 15.09
C GLY A 208 4.00 25.59 16.04
N GLY A 209 5.26 26.03 16.12
CA GLY A 209 6.18 25.82 17.26
C GLY A 209 7.15 24.66 17.06
N HIS A 210 8.47 24.83 16.94
CA HIS A 210 9.36 25.98 17.13
C HIS A 210 10.56 25.84 16.17
#